data_AF-A0A0J9WHS0-F1
#
_entry.id   AF-A0A0J9WHS0-F1
#
_cell.length_a   1.000
_cell.length_b   1.000
_cell.length_c   1.000
_cell.angle_alpha   90.00
_cell.angle_beta   90.00
_cell.angle_gamma   90.00
#
_symmetry.space_group_name_H-M   'P 1'
#
loop_
_entity.id
_entity.type
_entity.pdbx_description
1 polymer ?
#
loop_
_entity_poly.entity_id
_entity_poly.type
_entity_poly.pdbx_seq_one_letter_code
_entity_poly.pdbx_strand_id
1 'polypeptide(L)'
;MIPGSLAWLLALPAFALAARPKDAIKLSDVRSLTLRGNGAMTNHRRVGAIPQLRCVSKKALCELYDIDVMRCTNEGSGWGDEDIQWSCTASLPEELKLVTTDVICEGYNSPDDPYVLKGSCGVEYRVALTRKGERRYPNIANGGWFMAQHSPVKVDIQPPPNA
;
A
#
# COMPACT_ATOMS: atom_id res chain seq x y z
N MET A 1 15.76 -57.50 55.59
CA MET A 1 14.56 -57.35 54.75
C MET A 1 13.89 -56.02 55.11
N ILE A 2 14.21 -54.95 54.39
CA ILE A 2 13.51 -53.65 54.44
C ILE A 2 13.44 -53.17 52.97
N PRO A 3 12.27 -52.74 52.45
CA PRO A 3 12.02 -52.63 51.02
C PRO A 3 12.57 -51.31 50.48
N GLY A 4 13.23 -51.36 49.32
CA GLY A 4 13.73 -50.19 48.60
C GLY A 4 12.57 -49.34 48.07
N SER A 5 12.48 -48.09 48.55
CA SER A 5 11.54 -47.09 48.06
C SER A 5 12.09 -46.46 46.77
N LEU A 6 11.49 -46.79 45.61
CA LEU A 6 11.72 -46.05 44.38
C LEU A 6 11.01 -44.69 44.45
N ALA A 7 11.78 -43.61 44.67
CA ALA A 7 11.29 -42.26 44.48
C ALA A 7 11.29 -41.92 42.98
N TRP A 8 10.11 -41.95 42.35
CA TRP A 8 9.89 -41.43 41.01
C TRP A 8 9.90 -39.90 41.06
N LEU A 9 11.00 -39.30 40.61
CA LEU A 9 11.09 -37.87 40.34
C LEU A 9 10.26 -37.56 39.10
N LEU A 10 9.06 -36.99 39.29
CA LEU A 10 8.28 -36.38 38.22
C LEU A 10 9.02 -35.14 37.71
N ALA A 11 9.72 -35.27 36.58
CA ALA A 11 10.25 -34.14 35.85
C ALA A 11 9.07 -33.34 35.27
N LEU A 12 8.75 -32.20 35.87
CA LEU A 12 7.82 -31.23 35.31
C LEU A 12 8.40 -30.67 34.01
N PRO A 13 7.70 -30.73 32.87
CA PRO A 13 8.16 -30.11 31.65
C PRO A 13 8.19 -28.60 31.87
N ALA A 14 9.38 -28.00 31.74
CA ALA A 14 9.52 -26.55 31.74
C ALA A 14 8.85 -26.02 30.46
N PHE A 15 7.60 -25.56 30.58
CA PHE A 15 6.98 -24.73 29.54
C PHE A 15 7.73 -23.40 29.51
N ALA A 16 8.76 -23.32 28.67
CA ALA A 16 9.42 -22.06 28.38
C ALA A 16 8.39 -21.12 27.72
N LEU A 17 7.97 -20.08 28.43
CA LEU A 17 7.18 -19.00 27.83
C LEU A 17 8.06 -18.32 26.79
N ALA A 18 7.82 -18.60 25.51
CA ALA A 18 8.54 -17.95 24.42
C ALA A 18 8.30 -16.43 24.53
N ALA A 19 9.36 -15.68 24.82
CA ALA A 19 9.29 -14.23 24.86
C ALA A 19 8.89 -13.72 23.46
N ARG A 20 7.91 -12.81 23.41
CA ARG A 20 7.49 -12.22 22.14
C ARG A 20 8.65 -11.43 21.52
N PRO A 21 8.93 -11.61 20.23
CA PRO A 21 9.97 -10.83 19.56
C PRO A 21 9.67 -9.33 19.62
N LYS A 22 10.73 -8.51 19.78
CA LYS A 22 10.61 -7.06 19.98
C LYS A 22 10.14 -6.30 18.74
N ASP A 23 10.22 -6.93 17.58
CA ASP A 23 9.85 -6.43 16.26
C ASP A 23 8.47 -6.91 15.79
N ALA A 24 7.76 -7.69 16.61
CA ALA A 24 6.36 -8.06 16.37
C ALA A 24 5.43 -7.03 17.05
N ILE A 25 4.56 -6.38 16.28
CA ILE A 25 3.58 -5.41 16.79
C ILE A 25 2.17 -5.87 16.44
N LYS A 26 1.22 -5.85 17.40
CA LYS A 26 -0.18 -6.16 17.10
C LYS A 26 -0.73 -5.05 16.21
N LEU A 27 -1.28 -5.38 15.05
CA LEU A 27 -1.70 -4.39 14.05
C LEU A 27 -2.78 -3.44 14.62
N SER A 28 -3.72 -3.98 15.40
CA SER A 28 -4.78 -3.22 16.07
C SER A 28 -4.27 -2.16 17.05
N ASP A 29 -3.07 -2.34 17.60
CA ASP A 29 -2.49 -1.42 18.58
C ASP A 29 -1.70 -0.28 17.90
N VAL A 30 -1.51 -0.36 16.58
CA VAL A 30 -0.84 0.68 15.80
C VAL A 30 -1.78 1.86 15.63
N ARG A 31 -1.44 2.97 16.30
CA ARG A 31 -2.27 4.19 16.28
C ARG A 31 -2.16 4.97 14.97
N SER A 32 -0.95 5.04 14.42
CA SER A 32 -0.69 5.82 13.23
C SER A 32 0.57 5.33 12.51
N LEU A 33 0.57 5.50 11.20
CA LEU A 33 1.71 5.27 10.32
C LEU A 33 2.17 6.61 9.74
N THR A 34 3.48 6.76 9.58
CA THR A 34 4.08 7.85 8.79
C THR A 34 4.97 7.22 7.74
N LEU A 35 4.53 7.30 6.50
CA LEU A 35 5.16 6.70 5.34
C LEU A 35 5.93 7.77 4.59
N ARG A 36 7.11 7.41 4.09
CA ARG A 36 7.98 8.31 3.35
C ARG A 36 7.99 7.96 1.86
N GLY A 37 8.01 8.98 1.02
CA GLY A 37 8.22 8.87 -0.42
C GLY A 37 9.69 8.76 -0.76
N ASN A 38 10.05 9.23 -1.96
CA ASN A 38 11.45 9.34 -2.42
C ASN A 38 12.23 8.02 -2.34
N GLY A 39 11.57 6.90 -2.65
CA GLY A 39 12.19 5.58 -2.69
C GLY A 39 12.41 4.93 -1.33
N ALA A 40 11.86 5.48 -0.24
CA ALA A 40 11.92 4.80 1.07
C ALA A 40 11.25 3.42 1.00
N MET A 41 11.94 2.40 1.52
CA MET A 41 11.50 1.01 1.48
C MET A 41 10.99 0.55 2.85
N THR A 42 10.15 -0.48 2.86
CA THR A 42 9.68 -1.15 4.07
C THR A 42 10.78 -2.04 4.66
N ASN A 43 10.70 -2.28 5.98
CA ASN A 43 11.39 -3.41 6.57
C ASN A 43 10.75 -4.70 6.03
N HIS A 44 11.54 -5.76 5.94
CA HIS A 44 11.06 -7.04 5.46
C HIS A 44 11.77 -8.19 6.17
N ARG A 45 11.14 -9.36 6.16
CA ARG A 45 11.76 -10.59 6.67
C ARG A 45 11.46 -11.82 5.82
N ARG A 46 10.18 -12.07 5.55
CA ARG A 46 9.72 -13.28 4.84
C ARG A 46 9.49 -13.01 3.36
N VAL A 47 9.09 -11.79 3.02
CA VAL A 47 8.88 -11.31 1.64
C VAL A 47 9.91 -10.22 1.31
N GLY A 48 10.05 -9.84 0.05
CA GLY A 48 10.94 -8.74 -0.34
C GLY A 48 10.41 -7.37 0.11
N ALA A 49 11.30 -6.43 0.41
CA ALA A 49 10.91 -5.06 0.71
C ALA A 49 10.15 -4.40 -0.45
N ILE A 50 9.14 -3.60 -0.11
CA ILE A 50 8.36 -2.79 -1.05
C ILE A 50 8.55 -1.30 -0.76
N PRO A 51 8.23 -0.39 -1.70
CA PRO A 51 8.20 1.03 -1.39
C PRO A 51 7.17 1.34 -0.30
N GLN A 52 7.49 2.25 0.62
CA GLN A 52 6.53 2.70 1.64
C GLN A 52 5.35 3.46 1.04
N LEU A 53 5.56 4.15 -0.09
CA LEU A 53 4.52 4.83 -0.86
C LEU A 53 4.59 4.39 -2.32
N ARG A 54 3.49 3.86 -2.85
CA ARG A 54 3.40 3.40 -4.24
C ARG A 54 2.14 3.94 -4.91
N CYS A 55 2.31 4.77 -5.93
CA CYS A 55 1.19 5.22 -6.76
C CYS A 55 0.74 4.08 -7.68
N VAL A 56 -0.56 3.78 -7.69
CA VAL A 56 -1.18 2.73 -8.52
C VAL A 56 -2.26 3.27 -9.49
N SER A 57 -2.24 4.59 -9.72
CA SER A 57 -3.01 5.23 -10.80
C SER A 57 -2.40 4.97 -12.18
N LYS A 58 -3.01 5.52 -13.24
CA LYS A 58 -2.41 5.53 -14.57
C LYS A 58 -1.00 6.15 -14.50
N LYS A 59 -0.04 5.60 -15.25
CA LYS A 59 1.36 6.06 -15.26
C LYS A 59 1.49 7.58 -15.37
N ALA A 60 0.82 8.18 -16.36
CA ALA A 60 0.85 9.62 -16.59
C ALA A 60 0.33 10.45 -15.39
N LEU A 61 -0.55 9.91 -14.53
CA LEU A 61 -0.98 10.58 -13.29
C LEU A 61 0.06 10.45 -12.19
N CYS A 62 0.65 9.26 -12.03
CA CYS A 62 1.68 9.02 -11.02
C CYS A 62 2.95 9.85 -11.30
N GLU A 63 3.25 10.14 -12.56
CA GLU A 63 4.40 10.98 -12.97
C GLU A 63 4.17 12.48 -12.74
N LEU A 64 2.96 12.93 -12.40
CA LEU A 64 2.70 14.35 -12.15
C LEU A 64 3.25 14.82 -10.81
N TYR A 65 3.25 13.96 -9.79
CA TYR A 65 3.64 14.33 -8.44
C TYR A 65 3.93 13.10 -7.58
N ASP A 66 5.08 13.10 -6.93
CA ASP A 66 5.46 12.11 -5.92
C ASP A 66 5.14 12.63 -4.51
N ILE A 67 4.36 11.87 -3.74
CA ILE A 67 4.05 12.21 -2.35
C ILE A 67 5.28 11.99 -1.46
N ASP A 68 5.76 13.04 -0.80
CA ASP A 68 6.92 12.96 0.12
C ASP A 68 6.60 12.26 1.44
N VAL A 69 5.42 12.53 2.00
CA VAL A 69 4.99 12.01 3.31
C VAL A 69 3.48 11.77 3.29
N MET A 70 3.07 10.61 3.77
CA MET A 70 1.68 10.29 4.05
C MET A 70 1.54 9.87 5.51
N ARG A 71 0.46 10.32 6.14
CA ARG A 71 0.10 9.90 7.49
C ARG A 71 -1.23 9.16 7.46
N CYS A 72 -1.24 7.94 8.00
CA CYS A 72 -2.44 7.15 8.16
C CYS A 72 -2.77 7.01 9.65
N THR A 73 -4.03 7.20 10.02
CA THR A 73 -4.56 6.98 11.37
C THR A 73 -5.44 5.74 11.38
N ASN A 74 -5.33 4.97 12.45
CA ASN A 74 -6.19 3.82 12.70
C ASN A 74 -7.52 4.34 13.26
N GLU A 75 -8.61 4.09 12.56
CA GLU A 75 -9.98 4.51 12.90
C GLU A 75 -10.79 3.38 13.58
N GLY A 76 -10.14 2.27 13.92
CA GLY A 76 -10.74 1.10 14.55
C GLY A 76 -10.98 -0.06 13.59
N SER A 77 -11.73 -1.06 14.06
CA SER A 77 -12.05 -2.29 13.33
C SER A 77 -13.41 -2.23 12.65
N GLY A 78 -13.49 -2.66 11.38
CA GLY A 78 -14.75 -2.79 10.66
C GLY A 78 -15.58 -4.00 11.10
N TRP A 79 -15.02 -5.20 10.94
CA TRP A 79 -15.72 -6.48 11.20
C TRP A 79 -14.94 -7.46 12.11
N GLY A 80 -13.78 -7.05 12.64
CA GLY A 80 -12.94 -7.85 13.56
C GLY A 80 -11.65 -7.12 13.93
N ASP A 81 -10.95 -7.55 14.99
CA ASP A 81 -9.74 -6.90 15.53
C ASP A 81 -8.61 -6.74 14.48
N GLU A 82 -8.59 -7.57 13.45
CA GLU A 82 -7.64 -7.56 12.33
C GLU A 82 -8.06 -6.69 11.13
N ASP A 83 -9.33 -6.31 11.02
CA ASP A 83 -9.88 -5.51 9.90
C ASP A 83 -9.79 -4.01 10.21
N ILE A 84 -8.56 -3.50 10.25
CA ILE A 84 -8.28 -2.12 10.63
C ILE A 84 -8.66 -1.15 9.50
N GLN A 85 -9.52 -0.20 9.82
CA GLN A 85 -9.87 0.92 8.95
C GLN A 85 -8.84 2.03 9.09
N TRP A 86 -8.18 2.35 7.98
CA TRP A 86 -7.16 3.40 7.93
C TRP A 86 -7.67 4.66 7.24
N SER A 87 -7.45 5.81 7.87
CA SER A 87 -7.67 7.12 7.25
C SER A 87 -6.32 7.75 6.90
N CYS A 88 -6.01 7.88 5.62
CA CYS A 88 -4.73 8.38 5.13
C CYS A 88 -4.84 9.80 4.55
N THR A 89 -3.87 10.64 4.89
CA THR A 89 -3.77 12.03 4.42
C THR A 89 -2.36 12.34 3.92
N ALA A 90 -2.29 13.17 2.88
CA ALA A 90 -1.05 13.64 2.28
C ALA A 90 -1.25 15.04 1.69
N SER A 91 -0.18 15.81 1.58
CA SER A 91 -0.20 17.09 0.86
C SER A 91 -0.10 16.84 -0.64
N LEU A 92 -1.01 17.41 -1.42
CA LEU A 92 -1.06 17.28 -2.87
C LEU A 92 -1.25 18.66 -3.52
N PRO A 93 -0.74 18.88 -4.74
CA PRO A 93 -1.11 20.04 -5.55
C PRO A 93 -2.62 20.09 -5.78
N GLU A 94 -3.19 21.29 -5.92
CA GLU A 94 -4.64 21.48 -6.12
C GLU A 94 -5.19 20.79 -7.39
N GLU A 95 -4.32 20.47 -8.34
CA GLU A 95 -4.62 19.71 -9.54
C GLU A 95 -4.92 18.23 -9.27
N LEU A 96 -4.50 17.70 -8.11
CA LEU A 96 -4.64 16.30 -7.74
C LEU A 96 -5.47 16.14 -6.46
N LYS A 97 -6.14 14.99 -6.36
CA LYS A 97 -6.77 14.53 -5.13
C LYS A 97 -6.44 13.07 -4.88
N LEU A 98 -6.31 12.72 -3.62
CA LEU A 98 -6.20 11.34 -3.16
C LEU A 98 -7.57 10.67 -3.30
N VAL A 99 -7.60 9.46 -3.85
CA VAL A 99 -8.84 8.73 -4.16
C VAL A 99 -9.00 7.51 -3.25
N THR A 100 -8.02 6.61 -3.28
CA THR A 100 -7.98 5.43 -2.42
C THR A 100 -6.59 5.26 -1.83
N THR A 101 -6.54 4.63 -0.68
CA THR A 101 -5.31 4.25 0.01
C THR A 101 -5.49 2.88 0.64
N ASP A 102 -4.55 1.98 0.35
CA ASP A 102 -4.55 0.62 0.83
C ASP A 102 -3.27 0.41 1.65
N VAL A 103 -3.41 0.25 2.96
CA VAL A 103 -2.30 -0.01 3.89
C VAL A 103 -1.98 -1.51 3.84
N ILE A 104 -0.71 -1.82 3.60
CA ILE A 104 -0.24 -3.21 3.46
C ILE A 104 0.95 -3.40 4.40
N CYS A 105 0.84 -4.33 5.35
CA CYS A 105 1.89 -4.66 6.29
C CYS A 105 2.30 -6.13 6.14
N GLU A 106 3.57 -6.45 6.37
CA GLU A 106 4.02 -7.84 6.43
C GLU A 106 3.59 -8.46 7.76
N GLY A 107 2.67 -9.43 7.71
CA GLY A 107 2.32 -10.27 8.86
C GLY A 107 3.56 -10.98 9.42
N TYR A 108 3.63 -11.14 10.74
CA TYR A 108 4.86 -11.50 11.41
C TYR A 108 5.24 -12.96 11.10
N ASN A 109 4.38 -13.93 11.42
CA ASN A 109 4.63 -15.35 11.14
C ASN A 109 3.98 -15.83 9.84
N SER A 110 2.77 -15.34 9.53
CA SER A 110 1.96 -15.69 8.34
C SER A 110 1.24 -14.43 7.81
N PRO A 111 0.64 -14.46 6.61
CA PRO A 111 -0.17 -13.34 6.09
C PRO A 111 -1.37 -12.97 6.99
N ASP A 112 -1.97 -13.96 7.66
CA ASP A 112 -3.14 -13.77 8.54
C ASP A 112 -2.76 -13.56 10.02
N ASP A 113 -1.49 -13.30 10.32
CA ASP A 113 -1.03 -13.07 11.69
C ASP A 113 -1.51 -11.68 12.19
N PRO A 114 -2.21 -11.59 13.34
CA PRO A 114 -2.61 -10.29 13.89
C PRO A 114 -1.43 -9.41 14.31
N TYR A 115 -0.21 -9.97 14.38
CA TYR A 115 1.02 -9.24 14.54
C TYR A 115 1.68 -9.00 13.18
N VAL A 116 2.25 -7.82 13.00
CA VAL A 116 3.03 -7.45 11.82
C VAL A 116 4.47 -7.12 12.21
N LEU A 117 5.38 -7.19 11.24
CA LEU A 117 6.76 -6.76 11.41
C LEU A 117 6.83 -5.23 11.58
N LYS A 118 7.54 -4.76 12.60
CA LYS A 118 7.75 -3.33 12.84
C LYS A 118 8.41 -2.68 11.63
N GLY A 119 7.75 -1.65 11.09
CA GLY A 119 8.24 -0.88 9.94
C GLY A 119 8.00 -1.57 8.58
N SER A 120 7.21 -2.64 8.52
CA SER A 120 6.90 -3.33 7.26
C SER A 120 5.72 -2.75 6.49
N CYS A 121 4.99 -1.80 7.08
CA CYS A 121 3.81 -1.20 6.45
C CYS A 121 4.19 -0.23 5.33
N GLY A 122 3.56 -0.40 4.17
CA GLY A 122 3.54 0.55 3.05
C GLY A 122 2.10 0.89 2.66
N VAL A 123 1.95 1.88 1.77
CA VAL A 123 0.65 2.30 1.24
C VAL A 123 0.68 2.34 -0.27
N GLU A 124 -0.27 1.63 -0.86
CA GLU A 124 -0.65 1.83 -2.24
C GLU A 124 -1.72 2.92 -2.31
N TYR A 125 -1.54 3.89 -3.20
CA TYR A 125 -2.46 5.01 -3.29
C TYR A 125 -2.83 5.33 -4.73
N ARG A 126 -4.06 5.82 -4.90
CA ARG A 126 -4.55 6.35 -6.17
C ARG A 126 -4.77 7.84 -6.07
N VAL A 127 -4.33 8.55 -7.09
CA VAL A 127 -4.66 9.95 -7.33
C VAL A 127 -5.54 10.10 -8.57
N ALA A 128 -6.34 11.16 -8.59
CA ALA A 128 -7.10 11.61 -9.76
C ALA A 128 -6.94 13.12 -9.93
N LEU A 129 -7.22 13.60 -11.14
CA LEU A 129 -7.30 15.03 -11.40
C LEU A 129 -8.51 15.63 -10.69
N THR A 130 -8.32 16.83 -10.16
CA THR A 130 -9.44 17.72 -9.82
C THR A 130 -9.92 18.43 -11.10
N ARG A 131 -11.00 19.21 -11.00
CA ARG A 131 -11.45 20.07 -12.12
C ARG A 131 -10.35 21.02 -12.61
N LYS A 132 -9.48 21.50 -11.70
CA LYS A 132 -8.32 22.33 -12.05
C LYS A 132 -7.27 21.49 -12.79
N GLY A 133 -7.01 20.28 -12.32
CA GLY A 133 -6.11 19.34 -12.97
C GLY A 133 -6.56 18.95 -14.37
N GLU A 134 -7.86 18.70 -14.58
CA GLU A 134 -8.41 18.36 -15.91
C GLU A 134 -8.20 19.49 -16.92
N ARG A 135 -8.36 20.75 -16.50
CA ARG A 135 -8.09 21.93 -17.34
C ARG A 135 -6.60 22.09 -17.65
N ARG A 136 -5.72 21.78 -16.68
CA ARG A 136 -4.27 21.91 -16.84
C ARG A 136 -3.65 20.77 -17.65
N TYR A 137 -4.19 19.56 -17.51
CA TYR A 137 -3.67 18.34 -18.12
C TYR A 137 -4.75 17.62 -18.97
N PRO A 138 -5.30 18.29 -20.01
CA PRO A 138 -6.40 17.73 -20.81
C PRO A 138 -6.01 16.44 -21.53
N ASN A 139 -4.74 16.28 -21.91
CA ASN A 139 -4.20 15.07 -22.51
C ASN A 139 -4.21 13.85 -21.57
N ILE A 140 -4.03 14.07 -20.26
CA ILE A 140 -4.09 13.03 -19.24
C ILE A 140 -5.56 12.71 -18.91
N ALA A 141 -6.41 13.73 -18.79
CA ALA A 141 -7.83 13.61 -18.52
C ALA A 141 -8.57 12.82 -19.62
N ASN A 142 -8.32 13.17 -20.89
CA ASN A 142 -9.00 12.58 -22.05
C ASN A 142 -8.40 11.24 -22.50
N GLY A 143 -7.38 10.75 -21.77
CA GLY A 143 -6.88 9.39 -21.89
C GLY A 143 -6.43 8.99 -23.29
N GLY A 144 -5.56 9.73 -23.97
CA GLY A 144 -4.82 9.23 -25.15
C GLY A 144 -5.62 8.83 -26.40
N TRP A 145 -6.95 8.69 -26.35
CA TRP A 145 -7.78 8.25 -27.50
C TRP A 145 -7.87 9.31 -28.61
N PHE A 146 -7.65 10.58 -28.29
CA PHE A 146 -7.70 11.68 -29.27
C PHE A 146 -6.45 11.81 -30.16
N MET A 147 -5.33 11.18 -29.78
CA MET A 147 -4.10 11.19 -30.59
C MET A 147 -4.03 10.03 -31.59
N ALA A 148 -4.83 8.97 -31.42
CA ALA A 148 -4.85 7.83 -32.34
C ALA A 148 -5.76 8.03 -33.57
N GLN A 149 -6.66 9.03 -33.57
CA GLN A 149 -7.69 9.19 -34.61
C GLN A 149 -7.55 10.45 -35.48
N HIS A 150 -6.60 11.33 -35.19
CA HIS A 150 -6.33 12.53 -36.01
C HIS A 150 -4.99 12.41 -36.76
N SER A 151 -4.73 11.24 -37.35
CA SER A 151 -3.95 11.27 -38.59
C SER A 151 -4.89 11.85 -39.65
N PRO A 152 -4.59 13.00 -40.28
CA PRO A 152 -5.45 13.51 -41.35
C PRO A 152 -5.44 12.48 -42.46
N VAL A 153 -6.58 11.80 -42.68
CA VAL A 153 -6.82 11.06 -43.91
C VAL A 153 -6.74 12.10 -45.02
N LYS A 154 -5.65 12.09 -45.80
CA LYS A 154 -5.62 12.78 -47.08
C LYS A 154 -6.64 12.08 -47.97
N VAL A 155 -7.80 12.68 -48.12
CA VAL A 155 -8.73 12.32 -49.19
C VAL A 155 -8.19 12.99 -50.45
N ASP A 156 -7.43 12.24 -51.24
CA ASP A 156 -7.05 12.68 -52.58
C ASP A 156 -8.31 12.68 -53.45
N ILE A 157 -8.92 13.85 -53.61
CA ILE A 157 -10.01 14.06 -54.55
C ILE A 157 -9.39 14.08 -55.95
N GLN A 158 -9.34 12.92 -56.58
CA GLN A 158 -9.00 12.81 -57.99
C GLN A 158 -10.12 13.48 -58.81
N PRO A 159 -9.85 14.50 -59.64
CA PRO A 159 -10.87 15.04 -60.53
C PRO A 159 -11.35 13.97 -61.53
N PRO A 160 -12.63 14.01 -61.95
CA PRO A 160 -13.14 13.05 -62.92
C PRO A 160 -12.35 13.15 -64.22
N PRO A 161 -12.05 12.01 -64.88
CA PRO A 161 -11.45 12.07 -66.20
C PRO A 161 -12.48 12.64 -67.17
N ASN A 162 -12.13 13.80 -67.75
CA ASN A 162 -12.76 14.45 -68.90
C ASN A 162 -13.95 15.37 -68.55
N ALA A 163 -13.63 16.66 -68.37
CA ALA A 163 -14.48 17.78 -68.77
C ALA A 163 -13.74 18.56 -69.87
#